data_AF-A0A2U3YPK1-F1
#
_entry.id   AF-A0A2U3YPK1-F1
#
_cell.length_a   1.000
_cell.length_b   1.000
_cell.length_c   1.000
_cell.angle_alpha   90.00
_cell.angle_beta   90.00
_cell.angle_gamma   90.00
#
_symmetry.space_group_name_H-M   'P 1'
#
loop_
_entity.id
_entity.type
_entity.pdbx_description
1 polymer ?
#
loop_
_entity_poly.entity_id
_entity_poly.type
_entity_poly.pdbx_seq_one_letter_code
_entity_poly.pdbx_strand_id
1 'polypeptide(L)'
;MPKRKELGKSLRIKVISMGNAEVGKILANVFLYLCTITVGIMSYYMADRKHRKAFLEARQSLEVKMNLEEQSQQQENLMLSILPKHVADEMLKDMKKDESQKDQQQFNTMYMYRHENVSILFADIVGFTQLSSACSAQELVKLLNELFARFDKLAAKYHQLRIKILGDCYYCICGLPDYREDHAVCSILMGLAMVEAISYVREKTKTGVDMRVGVHTGTVLGGVLGQKRWQYDVWSTDVTVANKMEAGGIPGRVHISQSTLDCLKGEFDVEPGDGGSRCEYLDEKGIETYLIVASKPEVKKTATQHGLGGPVSAPAGRAPHGKAGSRSR
;
A
#
# COMPACT_ATOMS: atom_id res chain seq x y z
N MET A 1 -26.17 -54.50 -101.06
CA MET A 1 -25.84 -53.22 -100.39
C MET A 1 -26.44 -52.97 -98.97
N PRO A 2 -26.82 -53.96 -98.11
CA PRO A 2 -27.39 -53.63 -96.79
C PRO A 2 -26.37 -53.56 -95.62
N LYS A 3 -25.25 -54.29 -95.66
CA LYS A 3 -24.32 -54.42 -94.51
C LYS A 3 -23.55 -53.14 -94.11
N ARG A 4 -23.33 -52.18 -95.02
CA ARG A 4 -22.62 -50.92 -94.70
C ARG A 4 -23.48 -49.89 -93.94
N LYS A 5 -24.81 -49.91 -94.11
CA LYS A 5 -25.73 -48.96 -93.42
C LYS A 5 -26.01 -49.35 -91.96
N GLU A 6 -26.00 -50.65 -91.67
CA GLU A 6 -26.12 -51.23 -90.32
C GLU A 6 -24.92 -50.89 -89.42
N LEU A 7 -23.69 -51.07 -89.94
CA LEU A 7 -22.46 -50.74 -89.21
C LEU A 7 -22.37 -49.25 -88.84
N GLY A 8 -22.77 -48.36 -89.74
CA GLY A 8 -22.76 -46.90 -89.50
C GLY A 8 -23.81 -46.45 -88.46
N LYS A 9 -24.97 -47.11 -88.39
CA LYS A 9 -25.98 -46.87 -87.34
C LYS A 9 -25.52 -47.41 -85.98
N SER A 10 -24.93 -48.60 -85.96
CA SER A 10 -24.37 -49.20 -84.73
C SER A 10 -23.21 -48.36 -84.16
N LEU A 11 -22.29 -47.88 -85.01
CA LEU A 11 -21.23 -46.96 -84.57
C LEU A 11 -21.78 -45.63 -84.05
N ARG A 12 -22.77 -45.02 -84.72
CA ARG A 12 -23.39 -43.77 -84.23
C ARG A 12 -24.09 -43.95 -82.88
N ILE A 13 -24.81 -45.04 -82.67
CA ILE A 13 -25.47 -45.35 -81.39
C ILE A 13 -24.41 -45.59 -80.29
N LYS A 14 -23.30 -46.27 -80.61
CA LYS A 14 -22.22 -46.51 -79.66
C LYS A 14 -21.45 -45.23 -79.29
N VAL A 15 -21.25 -44.31 -80.24
CA VAL A 15 -20.65 -42.99 -79.98
C VAL A 15 -21.57 -42.09 -79.16
N ILE A 16 -22.89 -42.09 -79.43
CA ILE A 16 -23.89 -41.35 -78.63
C ILE A 16 -24.00 -41.93 -77.21
N SER A 17 -23.98 -43.27 -77.08
CA SER A 17 -23.98 -43.96 -75.78
C SER A 17 -22.69 -43.72 -74.99
N MET A 18 -21.52 -43.71 -75.64
CA MET A 18 -20.25 -43.34 -75.01
C MET A 18 -20.22 -41.86 -74.60
N GLY A 19 -20.78 -40.96 -75.43
CA GLY A 19 -20.93 -39.54 -75.08
C GLY A 19 -21.82 -39.32 -73.87
N ASN A 20 -22.96 -40.01 -73.78
CA ASN A 20 -23.85 -39.94 -72.61
C ASN A 20 -23.20 -40.50 -71.33
N ALA A 21 -22.36 -41.54 -71.44
CA ALA A 21 -21.62 -42.09 -70.31
C ALA A 21 -20.53 -41.13 -69.79
N GLU A 22 -19.84 -40.42 -70.68
CA GLU A 22 -18.85 -39.39 -70.30
C GLU A 22 -19.52 -38.16 -69.69
N VAL A 23 -20.65 -37.70 -70.24
CA VAL A 23 -21.46 -36.61 -69.66
C VAL A 23 -21.96 -36.96 -68.25
N GLY A 24 -22.40 -38.21 -68.03
CA GLY A 24 -22.83 -38.69 -66.71
C GLY A 24 -21.71 -38.67 -65.66
N LYS A 25 -20.46 -39.03 -66.04
CA LYS A 25 -19.29 -38.96 -65.16
C LYS A 25 -18.93 -37.52 -64.79
N ILE A 26 -18.98 -36.60 -65.76
CA ILE A 26 -18.72 -35.18 -65.51
C ILE A 26 -19.76 -34.61 -64.53
N LEU A 27 -21.04 -34.96 -64.70
CA LEU A 27 -22.12 -34.49 -63.84
C LEU A 27 -21.98 -35.01 -62.40
N ALA A 28 -21.58 -36.27 -62.23
CA ALA A 28 -21.27 -36.86 -60.93
C ALA A 28 -20.07 -36.18 -60.25
N ASN A 29 -19.01 -35.87 -61.01
CA ASN A 29 -17.85 -35.15 -60.50
C ASN A 29 -18.20 -33.71 -60.08
N VAL A 30 -19.01 -32.99 -60.86
CA VAL A 30 -19.51 -31.65 -60.50
C VAL A 30 -20.34 -31.71 -59.22
N PHE A 31 -21.19 -32.72 -59.06
CA PHE A 31 -21.95 -32.91 -57.83
C PHE A 31 -21.03 -33.17 -56.61
N LEU A 32 -20.01 -34.02 -56.76
CA LEU A 32 -19.03 -34.26 -55.70
C LEU A 32 -18.26 -32.99 -55.32
N TYR A 33 -17.85 -32.17 -56.30
CA TYR A 33 -17.19 -30.88 -56.03
C TYR A 33 -18.12 -29.89 -55.32
N LEU A 34 -19.42 -29.85 -55.65
CA LEU A 34 -20.38 -29.03 -54.93
C LEU A 34 -20.56 -29.50 -53.47
N CYS A 35 -20.61 -30.81 -53.24
CA CYS A 35 -20.66 -31.37 -51.88
C CYS A 35 -19.40 -31.04 -51.07
N THR A 36 -18.21 -31.11 -51.64
CA THR A 36 -16.97 -30.76 -50.90
C THR A 36 -16.88 -29.27 -50.61
N ILE A 37 -17.32 -28.41 -51.53
CA ILE A 37 -17.37 -26.95 -51.31
C ILE A 37 -18.35 -26.60 -50.20
N THR A 38 -19.56 -27.17 -50.22
CA THR A 38 -20.58 -26.92 -49.18
C THR A 38 -20.12 -27.39 -47.79
N VAL A 39 -19.50 -28.56 -47.70
CA VAL A 39 -18.87 -29.05 -46.46
C VAL A 39 -17.72 -28.14 -46.03
N GLY A 40 -16.89 -27.68 -46.96
CA GLY A 40 -15.80 -26.74 -46.70
C GLY A 40 -16.30 -25.41 -46.13
N ILE A 41 -17.34 -24.84 -46.72
CA ILE A 41 -17.99 -23.60 -46.24
C ILE A 41 -18.59 -23.80 -44.86
N MET A 42 -19.31 -24.90 -44.63
CA MET A 42 -19.88 -25.21 -43.31
C MET A 42 -18.80 -25.39 -42.25
N SER A 43 -17.71 -26.09 -42.57
CA SER A 43 -16.57 -26.29 -41.66
C SER A 43 -15.87 -24.97 -41.34
N TYR A 44 -15.63 -24.13 -42.36
CA TYR A 44 -15.10 -22.78 -42.18
C TYR A 44 -15.99 -21.92 -41.27
N TYR A 45 -17.31 -21.95 -41.51
CA TYR A 45 -18.26 -21.19 -40.72
C TYR A 45 -18.33 -21.65 -39.25
N MET A 46 -18.27 -22.97 -39.01
CA MET A 46 -18.18 -23.52 -37.66
C MET A 46 -16.89 -23.13 -36.96
N ALA A 47 -15.76 -23.14 -37.67
CA ALA A 47 -14.46 -22.72 -37.12
C ALA A 47 -14.47 -21.23 -36.74
N ASP A 48 -14.94 -20.35 -37.65
CA ASP A 48 -15.05 -18.91 -37.38
C ASP A 48 -15.96 -18.63 -36.18
N ARG A 49 -17.12 -19.31 -36.09
CA ARG A 49 -18.01 -19.20 -34.91
C ARG A 49 -17.32 -19.63 -33.61
N LYS A 50 -16.58 -20.74 -33.62
CA LYS A 50 -15.84 -21.20 -32.43
C LYS A 50 -14.75 -20.21 -32.02
N HIS A 51 -13.97 -19.70 -32.96
CA HIS A 51 -12.92 -18.71 -32.67
C HIS A 51 -13.49 -17.42 -32.11
N ARG A 52 -14.58 -16.89 -32.69
CA ARG A 52 -15.25 -15.69 -32.16
C ARG A 52 -15.80 -15.92 -30.75
N LYS A 53 -16.40 -17.09 -30.50
CA LYS A 53 -16.95 -17.42 -29.18
C LYS A 53 -15.85 -17.54 -28.13
N ALA A 54 -14.76 -18.25 -28.46
CA ALA A 54 -13.59 -18.37 -27.59
C ALA A 54 -12.94 -17.00 -27.33
N PHE A 55 -12.88 -16.12 -28.32
CA PHE A 55 -12.37 -14.75 -28.15
C PHE A 55 -13.26 -13.92 -27.21
N LEU A 56 -14.59 -14.00 -27.37
CA LEU A 56 -15.52 -13.31 -26.48
C LEU A 56 -15.44 -13.84 -25.04
N GLU A 57 -15.38 -15.16 -24.85
CA GLU A 57 -15.20 -15.78 -23.54
C GLU A 57 -13.86 -15.41 -22.91
N ALA A 58 -12.77 -15.41 -23.68
CA ALA A 58 -11.46 -14.97 -23.20
C ALA A 58 -11.48 -13.49 -22.78
N ARG A 59 -12.16 -12.63 -23.55
CA ARG A 59 -12.31 -11.22 -23.22
C ARG A 59 -13.14 -11.01 -21.95
N GLN A 60 -14.26 -11.73 -21.80
CA GLN A 60 -15.07 -11.69 -20.57
C GLN A 60 -14.30 -12.20 -19.35
N SER A 61 -13.54 -13.29 -19.51
CA SER A 61 -12.69 -13.81 -18.43
C SER A 61 -11.62 -12.81 -18.02
N LEU A 62 -11.01 -12.11 -18.98
CA LEU A 62 -10.02 -11.07 -18.70
C LEU A 62 -10.66 -9.89 -17.96
N GLU A 63 -11.83 -9.44 -18.38
CA GLU A 63 -12.57 -8.35 -17.72
C GLU A 63 -12.93 -8.70 -16.28
N VAL A 64 -13.42 -9.92 -16.03
CA VAL A 64 -13.69 -10.40 -14.66
C VAL A 64 -12.41 -10.46 -13.83
N LYS A 65 -11.28 -10.92 -14.39
CA LYS A 65 -10.00 -10.94 -13.69
C LYS A 65 -9.53 -9.55 -13.32
N MET A 66 -9.62 -8.57 -14.24
CA MET A 66 -9.25 -7.19 -13.96
C MET A 66 -10.11 -6.59 -12.84
N ASN A 67 -11.42 -6.81 -12.87
CA ASN A 67 -12.32 -6.34 -11.81
C ASN A 67 -12.02 -6.98 -10.46
N LEU A 68 -11.67 -8.27 -10.44
CA LEU A 68 -11.26 -8.97 -9.22
C LEU A 68 -9.93 -8.45 -8.67
N GLU A 69 -8.96 -8.15 -9.53
CA GLU A 69 -7.68 -7.54 -9.14
C GLU A 69 -7.90 -6.14 -8.54
N GLU A 70 -8.75 -5.31 -9.16
CA GLU A 70 -9.08 -3.99 -8.64
C GLU A 70 -9.78 -4.08 -7.27
N GLN A 71 -10.76 -4.98 -7.12
CA GLN A 71 -11.43 -5.22 -5.83
C GLN A 71 -10.46 -5.73 -4.77
N SER A 72 -9.58 -6.65 -5.14
CA SER A 72 -8.53 -7.16 -4.25
C SER A 72 -7.60 -6.04 -3.78
N GLN A 73 -7.20 -5.15 -4.69
CA GLN A 73 -6.33 -4.02 -4.37
C GLN A 73 -7.03 -2.98 -3.49
N GLN A 74 -8.32 -2.71 -3.73
CA GLN A 74 -9.12 -1.86 -2.86
C GLN A 74 -9.24 -2.45 -1.45
N GLN A 75 -9.47 -3.76 -1.34
CA GLN A 75 -9.54 -4.46 -0.05
C GLN A 75 -8.19 -4.41 0.68
N GLU A 76 -7.07 -4.61 -0.02
CA GLU A 76 -5.73 -4.52 0.54
C GLU A 76 -5.43 -3.11 1.05
N ASN A 77 -5.75 -2.07 0.27
CA ASN A 77 -5.56 -0.67 0.68
C ASN A 77 -6.38 -0.32 1.94
N LEU A 78 -7.62 -0.82 2.04
CA LEU A 78 -8.45 -0.64 3.24
C LEU A 78 -7.84 -1.35 4.46
N MET A 79 -7.34 -2.58 4.28
CA MET A 79 -6.66 -3.32 5.34
C MET A 79 -5.42 -2.58 5.84
N LEU A 80 -4.58 -2.10 4.92
CA LEU A 80 -3.36 -1.36 5.23
C LEU A 80 -3.59 0.03 5.82
N SER A 81 -4.81 0.57 5.71
CA SER A 81 -5.21 1.81 6.37
C SER A 81 -5.47 1.63 7.88
N ILE A 82 -5.75 0.40 8.32
CA ILE A 82 -6.06 0.04 9.70
C ILE A 82 -4.89 -0.67 10.37
N LEU A 83 -4.20 -1.53 9.62
CA LEU A 83 -3.13 -2.39 10.11
C LEU A 83 -1.78 -2.05 9.44
N PRO A 84 -0.68 -2.01 10.21
CA PRO A 84 0.65 -1.95 9.63
C PRO A 84 0.90 -3.13 8.68
N LYS A 85 1.60 -2.87 7.56
CA LYS A 85 1.88 -3.86 6.51
C LYS A 85 2.40 -5.21 7.03
N HIS A 86 3.39 -5.17 7.92
CA HIS A 86 4.01 -6.39 8.44
C HIS A 86 3.01 -7.32 9.15
N VAL A 87 2.10 -6.77 9.97
CA VAL A 87 1.06 -7.58 10.64
C VAL A 87 0.01 -8.03 9.64
N ALA A 88 -0.39 -7.15 8.72
CA ALA A 88 -1.41 -7.43 7.73
C ALA A 88 -0.99 -8.60 6.80
N ASP A 89 0.28 -8.65 6.39
CA ASP A 89 0.84 -9.74 5.59
C ASP A 89 0.84 -11.08 6.33
N GLU A 90 1.14 -11.07 7.63
CA GLU A 90 1.11 -12.27 8.46
C GLU A 90 -0.32 -12.78 8.66
N MET A 91 -1.26 -11.87 8.97
CA MET A 91 -2.68 -12.17 9.08
C MET A 91 -3.24 -12.77 7.78
N LEU A 92 -2.89 -12.20 6.63
CA LEU A 92 -3.35 -12.70 5.33
C LEU A 92 -2.78 -14.08 5.01
N LYS A 93 -1.53 -14.37 5.42
CA LYS A 93 -0.92 -15.69 5.26
C LYS A 93 -1.63 -16.73 6.13
N ASP A 94 -1.98 -16.38 7.36
CA ASP A 94 -2.68 -17.30 8.26
C ASP A 94 -4.14 -17.52 7.85
N MET A 95 -4.83 -16.51 7.32
CA MET A 95 -6.19 -16.68 6.74
C MET A 95 -6.23 -17.58 5.50
N LYS A 96 -5.11 -17.73 4.79
CA LYS A 96 -4.97 -18.61 3.62
C LYS A 96 -4.66 -20.07 3.99
N LYS A 97 -4.29 -20.36 5.26
CA LYS A 97 -4.11 -21.73 5.75
C LYS A 97 -5.48 -22.38 6.04
N ASP A 98 -5.58 -23.68 5.77
CA ASP A 98 -6.81 -24.48 5.65
C ASP A 98 -7.91 -24.25 6.72
N GLU A 99 -9.17 -24.36 6.29
CA GLU A 99 -10.36 -24.21 7.14
C GLU A 99 -10.50 -25.26 8.24
N SER A 100 -9.77 -26.37 8.16
CA SER A 100 -9.87 -27.53 9.04
C SER A 100 -9.25 -27.34 10.44
N GLN A 101 -8.62 -26.19 10.73
CA GLN A 101 -8.15 -25.80 12.08
C GLN A 101 -8.92 -24.62 12.69
N LYS A 102 -10.00 -24.14 12.06
CA LYS A 102 -10.71 -22.92 12.46
C LYS A 102 -11.44 -23.02 13.80
N ASP A 103 -11.84 -24.21 14.24
CA ASP A 103 -12.66 -24.39 15.45
C ASP A 103 -11.85 -24.39 16.77
N GLN A 104 -10.52 -24.56 16.72
CA GLN A 104 -9.64 -24.50 17.90
C GLN A 104 -8.74 -23.25 17.97
N GLN A 105 -8.58 -22.52 16.86
CA GLN A 105 -7.75 -21.31 16.79
C GLN A 105 -8.50 -20.00 17.05
N GLN A 106 -9.82 -20.05 17.28
CA GLN A 106 -10.68 -18.87 17.44
C GLN A 106 -10.30 -17.95 18.61
N PHE A 107 -9.39 -18.39 19.48
CA PHE A 107 -8.86 -17.63 20.61
C PHE A 107 -7.41 -17.11 20.51
N ASN A 108 -6.55 -17.49 19.54
CA ASN A 108 -5.11 -17.51 19.89
C ASN A 108 -4.01 -17.12 18.88
N THR A 109 -4.27 -16.45 17.75
CA THR A 109 -3.19 -15.74 17.03
C THR A 109 -3.20 -14.26 17.41
N MET A 110 -2.68 -13.98 18.60
CA MET A 110 -2.40 -12.61 19.04
C MET A 110 -1.05 -12.21 18.44
N TYR A 111 -1.10 -11.41 17.36
CA TYR A 111 0.10 -10.88 16.71
C TYR A 111 0.70 -9.80 17.62
N MET A 112 1.74 -10.16 18.36
CA MET A 112 2.46 -9.27 19.27
C MET A 112 3.96 -9.39 19.06
N TYR A 113 4.62 -8.25 18.93
CA TYR A 113 6.06 -8.15 18.73
C TYR A 113 6.64 -7.15 19.71
N ARG A 114 7.73 -7.56 20.36
CA ARG A 114 8.51 -6.68 21.23
C ARG A 114 9.51 -5.93 20.37
N HIS A 115 9.54 -4.62 20.53
CA HIS A 115 10.47 -3.74 19.84
C HIS A 115 11.20 -2.89 20.86
N GLU A 116 12.53 -2.93 20.79
CA GLU A 116 13.42 -2.21 21.69
C GLU A 116 14.00 -0.99 20.98
N ASN A 117 14.42 0.02 21.75
CA ASN A 117 15.01 1.26 21.24
C ASN A 117 14.12 1.95 20.20
N VAL A 118 12.88 2.24 20.59
CA VAL A 118 11.93 3.01 19.79
C VAL A 118 11.67 4.36 20.45
N SER A 119 11.43 5.40 19.67
CA SER A 119 11.08 6.73 20.19
C SER A 119 9.58 7.00 20.05
N ILE A 120 8.96 7.25 21.19
CA ILE A 120 7.53 7.41 21.41
C ILE A 120 7.24 8.90 21.53
N LEU A 121 6.38 9.47 20.68
CA LEU A 121 6.04 10.89 20.65
C LEU A 121 4.55 11.11 20.90
N PHE A 122 4.24 11.85 21.96
CA PHE A 122 2.90 12.39 22.23
C PHE A 122 2.88 13.89 21.94
N ALA A 123 1.85 14.35 21.24
CA ALA A 123 1.64 15.75 20.91
C ALA A 123 0.19 16.15 21.21
N ASP A 124 -0.03 17.12 22.09
CA ASP A 124 -1.35 17.53 22.58
C ASP A 124 -1.60 19.04 22.40
N ILE A 125 -2.85 19.41 22.13
CA ILE A 125 -3.22 20.79 21.85
C ILE A 125 -3.49 21.54 23.16
N VAL A 126 -2.65 22.52 23.45
CA VAL A 126 -2.84 23.40 24.60
C VAL A 126 -4.02 24.34 24.35
N GLY A 127 -4.97 24.32 25.28
CA GLY A 127 -6.18 25.16 25.21
C GLY A 127 -7.31 24.56 24.37
N PHE A 128 -7.23 23.26 24.02
CA PHE A 128 -8.27 22.59 23.24
C PHE A 128 -9.66 22.67 23.87
N THR A 129 -9.79 22.52 25.20
CA THR A 129 -11.08 22.65 25.88
C THR A 129 -11.76 24.00 25.62
N GLN A 130 -10.99 25.10 25.66
CA GLN A 130 -11.51 26.44 25.37
C GLN A 130 -11.89 26.57 23.89
N LEU A 131 -11.04 26.08 22.98
CA LEU A 131 -11.31 26.06 21.55
C LEU A 131 -12.59 25.28 21.23
N SER A 132 -12.75 24.08 21.80
CA SER A 132 -13.88 23.19 21.56
C SER A 132 -15.21 23.77 22.05
N SER A 133 -15.17 24.61 23.09
CA SER A 133 -16.35 25.31 23.62
C SER A 133 -16.73 26.54 22.79
N ALA A 134 -15.78 27.11 22.05
CA ALA A 134 -15.96 28.30 21.21
C ALA A 134 -16.34 27.97 19.75
N CYS A 135 -16.27 26.70 19.34
CA CYS A 135 -16.53 26.26 17.96
C CYS A 135 -17.71 25.29 17.90
N SER A 136 -18.39 25.25 16.74
CA SER A 136 -19.35 24.17 16.50
C SER A 136 -18.62 22.82 16.34
N ALA A 137 -19.31 21.73 16.66
CA ALA A 137 -18.72 20.38 16.52
C ALA A 137 -18.24 20.09 15.10
N GLN A 138 -18.97 20.56 14.08
CA GLN A 138 -18.60 20.36 12.68
C GLN A 138 -17.32 21.14 12.29
N GLU A 139 -17.19 22.38 12.74
CA GLU A 139 -15.99 23.19 12.50
C GLU A 139 -14.78 22.62 13.23
N LEU A 140 -14.96 22.18 14.47
CA LEU A 140 -13.92 21.56 15.27
C LEU A 140 -13.39 20.29 14.61
N VAL A 141 -14.28 19.40 14.16
CA VAL A 141 -13.90 18.17 13.45
C VAL A 141 -13.18 18.49 12.14
N LYS A 142 -13.64 19.49 11.39
CA LYS A 142 -12.97 19.92 10.14
C LYS A 142 -11.56 20.46 10.41
N LEU A 143 -11.39 21.25 11.46
CA LEU A 143 -10.11 21.80 11.89
C LEU A 143 -9.14 20.70 12.33
N LEU A 144 -9.59 19.80 13.19
CA LEU A 144 -8.79 18.66 13.65
C LEU A 144 -8.40 17.74 12.49
N ASN A 145 -9.33 17.43 11.58
CA ASN A 145 -9.03 16.62 10.41
C ASN A 145 -7.97 17.25 9.51
N GLU A 146 -8.00 18.58 9.33
CA GLU A 146 -6.97 19.27 8.55
C GLU A 146 -5.61 19.28 9.27
N LEU A 147 -5.60 19.51 10.58
CA LEU A 147 -4.38 19.48 11.39
C LEU A 147 -3.73 18.08 11.38
N PHE A 148 -4.50 17.04 11.67
CA PHE A 148 -4.01 15.66 11.70
C PHE A 148 -3.60 15.16 10.32
N ALA A 149 -4.26 15.60 9.23
CA ALA A 149 -3.79 15.32 7.88
C ALA A 149 -2.41 15.95 7.58
N ARG A 150 -2.08 17.09 8.19
CA ARG A 150 -0.72 17.66 8.11
C ARG A 150 0.26 16.86 8.95
N PHE A 151 -0.13 16.43 10.15
CA PHE A 151 0.70 15.57 10.99
C PHE A 151 0.98 14.23 10.32
N ASP A 152 0.02 13.62 9.64
CA ASP A 152 0.25 12.38 8.88
C ASP A 152 1.29 12.57 7.76
N LYS A 153 1.32 13.74 7.11
CA LYS A 153 2.36 14.07 6.12
C LYS A 153 3.74 14.24 6.77
N LEU A 154 3.80 14.88 7.94
CA LEU A 154 5.04 15.01 8.70
C LEU A 154 5.52 13.64 9.22
N ALA A 155 4.59 12.79 9.66
CA ALA A 155 4.87 11.44 10.13
C ALA A 155 5.51 10.60 9.01
N ALA A 156 4.97 10.67 7.79
CA ALA A 156 5.58 10.04 6.63
C ALA A 156 6.99 10.59 6.32
N LYS A 157 7.20 11.91 6.47
CA LYS A 157 8.49 12.57 6.23
C LYS A 157 9.56 12.16 7.25
N TYR A 158 9.19 12.02 8.52
CA TYR A 158 10.10 11.70 9.63
C TYR A 158 9.97 10.25 10.10
N HIS A 159 9.51 9.35 9.21
CA HIS A 159 9.47 7.90 9.45
C HIS A 159 8.77 7.51 10.76
N GLN A 160 7.67 8.19 11.08
CA GLN A 160 6.83 7.91 12.23
C GLN A 160 5.65 7.03 11.81
N LEU A 161 5.39 5.99 12.60
CA LEU A 161 4.16 5.23 12.54
C LEU A 161 3.15 5.87 13.48
N ARG A 162 2.07 6.44 12.93
CA ARG A 162 0.93 6.89 13.74
C ARG A 162 0.27 5.67 14.37
N ILE A 163 0.14 5.69 15.71
CA ILE A 163 -0.56 4.64 16.45
C ILE A 163 -2.03 5.00 16.57
N LYS A 164 -2.32 6.13 17.20
CA LYS A 164 -3.70 6.53 17.50
C LYS A 164 -3.82 8.04 17.69
N ILE A 165 -5.04 8.52 17.49
CA ILE A 165 -5.48 9.86 17.88
C ILE A 165 -6.39 9.70 19.09
N LEU A 166 -6.08 10.40 20.17
CA LEU A 166 -6.78 10.35 21.45
C LEU A 166 -7.37 11.73 21.76
N GLY A 167 -8.56 12.00 21.23
CA GLY A 167 -9.15 13.34 21.30
C GLY A 167 -8.34 14.32 20.44
N ASP A 168 -7.70 15.29 21.08
CA ASP A 168 -6.79 16.28 20.51
C ASP A 168 -5.32 15.85 20.52
N CYS A 169 -5.01 14.76 21.22
CA CYS A 169 -3.66 14.21 21.28
C CYS A 169 -3.35 13.32 20.06
N TYR A 170 -2.21 13.57 19.42
CA TYR A 170 -1.64 12.76 18.35
C TYR A 170 -0.45 11.95 18.89
N TYR A 171 -0.50 10.63 18.69
CA TYR A 171 0.50 9.72 19.22
C TYR A 171 1.12 8.84 18.12
N CYS A 172 2.45 8.89 17.98
CA CYS A 172 3.22 8.12 17.01
C CYS A 172 4.54 7.57 17.57
N ILE A 173 5.11 6.60 16.87
CA ILE A 173 6.39 5.96 17.22
C ILE A 173 7.34 5.92 16.02
N CYS A 174 8.63 6.17 16.26
CA CYS A 174 9.72 5.89 15.32
C CYS A 174 10.52 4.66 15.73
N GLY A 175 11.06 3.93 14.75
CA GLY A 175 11.71 2.63 14.96
C GLY A 175 10.76 1.44 14.90
N LEU A 176 9.54 1.66 14.40
CA LEU A 176 8.53 0.64 14.11
C LEU A 176 7.99 0.77 12.68
N PRO A 177 7.68 -0.34 11.99
CA PRO A 177 8.03 -1.72 12.36
C PRO A 177 9.52 -2.05 12.18
N ASP A 178 10.19 -1.29 11.32
CA ASP A 178 11.60 -1.45 11.02
C ASP A 178 12.43 -0.61 11.99
N TYR A 179 13.41 -1.25 12.64
CA TYR A 179 14.35 -0.55 13.51
C TYR A 179 15.18 0.48 12.73
N ARG A 180 15.47 1.62 13.38
CA ARG A 180 16.22 2.72 12.78
C ARG A 180 17.06 3.40 13.84
N GLU A 181 18.36 3.59 13.61
CA GLU A 181 19.27 4.14 14.62
C GLU A 181 19.02 5.62 14.97
N ASP A 182 18.55 6.41 14.01
CA ASP A 182 18.22 7.84 14.18
C ASP A 182 16.73 8.05 14.55
N HIS A 183 16.10 7.06 15.18
CA HIS A 183 14.71 7.11 15.64
C HIS A 183 14.43 8.35 16.50
N ALA A 184 15.35 8.68 17.43
CA ALA A 184 15.20 9.80 18.36
C ALA A 184 15.30 11.16 17.65
N VAL A 185 16.25 11.30 16.73
CA VAL A 185 16.44 12.50 15.90
C VAL A 185 15.19 12.75 15.06
N CYS A 186 14.67 11.71 14.40
CA CYS A 186 13.44 11.79 13.61
C CYS A 186 12.24 12.23 14.47
N SER A 187 12.08 11.70 15.68
CA SER A 187 10.98 12.09 16.58
C SER A 187 11.10 13.53 17.06
N ILE A 188 12.31 14.04 17.32
CA ILE A 188 12.48 15.45 17.70
C ILE A 188 12.17 16.39 16.53
N LEU A 189 12.67 16.07 15.33
CA LEU A 189 12.36 16.85 14.12
C LEU A 189 10.86 16.86 13.81
N MET A 190 10.18 15.74 14.04
CA MET A 190 8.73 15.65 13.98
C MET A 190 8.07 16.61 14.99
N GLY A 191 8.50 16.56 16.25
CA GLY A 191 7.96 17.42 17.31
C GLY A 191 8.13 18.91 17.02
N LEU A 192 9.31 19.33 16.57
CA LEU A 192 9.58 20.71 16.16
C LEU A 192 8.68 21.13 15.00
N ALA A 193 8.49 20.25 14.00
CA ALA A 193 7.61 20.53 12.88
C ALA A 193 6.12 20.58 13.27
N MET A 194 5.68 19.81 14.27
CA MET A 194 4.32 19.88 14.82
C MET A 194 4.06 21.20 15.54
N VAL A 195 5.03 21.68 16.33
CA VAL A 195 4.99 23.00 16.96
C VAL A 195 4.95 24.12 15.91
N GLU A 196 5.66 23.98 14.79
CA GLU A 196 5.54 24.94 13.70
C GLU A 196 4.15 24.84 13.02
N ALA A 197 3.66 23.63 12.78
CA ALA A 197 2.43 23.39 12.04
C ALA A 197 1.15 23.87 12.77
N ILE A 198 1.15 23.91 14.12
CA ILE A 198 -0.01 24.42 14.89
C ILE A 198 -0.23 25.92 14.69
N SER A 199 0.79 26.67 14.23
CA SER A 199 0.65 28.09 13.87
C SER A 199 -0.47 28.32 12.84
N TYR A 200 -0.68 27.37 11.93
CA TYR A 200 -1.77 27.43 10.97
C TYR A 200 -3.15 27.46 11.66
N VAL A 201 -3.33 26.64 12.70
CA VAL A 201 -4.58 26.62 13.46
C VAL A 201 -4.75 27.95 14.18
N ARG A 202 -3.69 28.43 14.83
CA ARG A 202 -3.64 29.74 15.52
C ARG A 202 -4.09 30.89 14.61
N GLU A 203 -3.59 30.93 13.38
CA GLU A 203 -3.95 31.95 12.39
C GLU A 203 -5.41 31.85 11.94
N LYS A 204 -5.91 30.63 11.72
CA LYS A 204 -7.27 30.38 11.21
C LYS A 204 -8.35 30.62 12.26
N THR A 205 -8.10 30.22 13.51
CA THR A 205 -9.06 30.34 14.62
C THR A 205 -8.90 31.65 15.40
N LYS A 206 -7.77 32.35 15.23
CA LYS A 206 -7.39 33.53 16.02
C LYS A 206 -7.39 33.27 17.54
N THR A 207 -7.14 32.02 17.94
CA THR A 207 -7.04 31.61 19.34
C THR A 207 -5.57 31.42 19.73
N GLY A 208 -5.24 31.56 21.01
CA GLY A 208 -3.87 31.35 21.52
C GLY A 208 -3.47 29.88 21.69
N VAL A 209 -3.91 28.99 20.80
CA VAL A 209 -3.62 27.55 20.91
C VAL A 209 -2.16 27.25 20.57
N ASP A 210 -1.58 26.31 21.31
CA ASP A 210 -0.21 25.86 21.15
C ASP A 210 -0.13 24.33 21.20
N MET A 211 1.06 23.77 21.07
CA MET A 211 1.32 22.35 21.11
C MET A 211 2.27 22.02 22.26
N ARG A 212 1.95 21.01 23.07
CA ARG A 212 2.93 20.34 23.93
C ARG A 212 3.39 19.08 23.22
N VAL A 213 4.70 18.82 23.24
CA VAL A 213 5.28 17.62 22.66
C VAL A 213 6.20 16.94 23.68
N GLY A 214 5.93 15.66 23.95
CA GLY A 214 6.75 14.81 24.80
C GLY A 214 7.34 13.65 24.00
N VAL A 215 8.64 13.38 24.17
CA VAL A 215 9.34 12.27 23.51
C VAL A 215 10.11 11.43 24.52
N HIS A 216 9.85 10.14 24.51
CA HIS A 216 10.57 9.17 25.34
C HIS A 216 11.06 7.99 24.48
N THR A 217 12.26 7.52 24.75
CA THR A 217 12.82 6.34 24.09
C THR A 217 12.81 5.17 25.05
N GLY A 218 12.31 4.03 24.58
CA GLY A 218 12.18 2.83 25.38
C GLY A 218 11.81 1.60 24.56
N THR A 219 11.18 0.63 25.21
CA THR A 219 10.72 -0.63 24.64
C THR A 219 9.19 -0.66 24.58
N VAL A 220 8.64 -1.21 23.50
CA VAL A 220 7.19 -1.37 23.35
C VAL A 220 6.82 -2.77 22.90
N LEU A 221 5.66 -3.25 23.36
CA LEU A 221 4.99 -4.41 22.80
C LEU A 221 3.91 -3.91 21.84
N GLY A 222 4.13 -4.07 20.53
CA GLY A 222 3.15 -3.71 19.51
C GLY A 222 2.35 -4.92 19.06
N GLY A 223 1.05 -4.74 18.81
CA GLY A 223 0.23 -5.86 18.35
C GLY A 223 -1.19 -5.48 17.97
N VAL A 224 -1.93 -6.45 17.42
CA VAL A 224 -3.31 -6.28 16.99
C VAL A 224 -4.28 -6.90 17.97
N LEU A 225 -5.25 -6.11 18.43
CA LEU A 225 -6.34 -6.55 19.28
C LEU A 225 -7.69 -6.55 18.57
N GLY A 226 -8.57 -7.43 19.04
CA GLY A 226 -9.98 -7.50 18.64
C GLY A 226 -10.28 -8.62 17.64
N GLN A 227 -11.55 -9.03 17.56
CA GLN A 227 -12.00 -10.05 16.60
C GLN A 227 -12.79 -9.46 15.42
N LYS A 228 -13.45 -8.31 15.61
CA LYS A 228 -14.28 -7.65 14.59
C LYS A 228 -13.81 -6.24 14.21
N ARG A 229 -13.17 -5.53 15.14
CA ARG A 229 -12.61 -4.19 14.94
C ARG A 229 -11.14 -4.24 15.33
N TRP A 230 -10.33 -4.74 14.42
CA TRP A 230 -8.90 -4.82 14.63
C TRP A 230 -8.32 -3.45 14.89
N GLN A 231 -7.53 -3.33 15.95
CA GLN A 231 -6.77 -2.13 16.29
C GLN A 231 -5.33 -2.55 16.54
N TYR A 232 -4.42 -2.02 15.74
CA TYR A 232 -3.01 -2.06 16.10
C TYR A 232 -2.76 -1.02 17.17
N ASP A 233 -2.16 -1.44 18.28
CA ASP A 233 -1.83 -0.58 19.40
C ASP A 233 -0.54 -1.09 20.06
N VAL A 234 -0.03 -0.32 21.02
CA VAL A 234 1.26 -0.56 21.66
C VAL A 234 1.13 -0.41 23.17
N TRP A 235 1.78 -1.31 23.91
CA TRP A 235 1.75 -1.35 25.37
C TRP A 235 3.16 -1.35 25.93
N SER A 236 3.40 -0.44 26.88
CA SER A 236 4.59 -0.43 27.72
C SER A 236 4.43 0.59 28.86
N THR A 237 5.23 0.41 29.90
CA THR A 237 5.50 1.48 30.86
C THR A 237 6.11 2.70 30.18
N ASP A 238 6.92 2.49 29.14
CA ASP A 238 7.60 3.56 28.40
C ASP A 238 6.62 4.42 27.60
N VAL A 239 5.51 3.84 27.13
CA VAL A 239 4.40 4.60 26.53
C VAL A 239 3.76 5.52 27.58
N THR A 240 3.63 5.04 28.82
CA THR A 240 3.10 5.85 29.93
C THR A 240 4.07 6.98 30.27
N VAL A 241 5.38 6.70 30.32
CA VAL A 241 6.40 7.74 30.52
C VAL A 241 6.31 8.80 29.43
N ALA A 242 6.22 8.41 28.15
CA ALA A 242 6.09 9.36 27.04
C ALA A 242 4.86 10.27 27.15
N ASN A 243 3.72 9.69 27.54
CA ASN A 243 2.50 10.45 27.82
C ASN A 243 2.71 11.45 28.97
N LYS A 244 3.42 11.05 30.04
CA LYS A 244 3.76 11.96 31.14
C LYS A 244 4.81 13.01 30.78
N MET A 245 5.71 12.70 29.84
CA MET A 245 6.62 13.68 29.24
C MET A 245 5.86 14.77 28.49
N GLU A 246 4.79 14.44 27.75
CA GLU A 246 3.94 15.45 27.11
C GLU A 246 3.20 16.26 28.17
N ALA A 247 2.55 15.60 29.14
CA ALA A 247 1.77 16.28 30.17
C ALA A 247 2.61 17.24 31.04
N GLY A 248 3.88 16.87 31.31
CA GLY A 248 4.87 17.73 31.97
C GLY A 248 5.59 18.71 31.03
N GLY A 249 5.23 18.72 29.75
CA GLY A 249 5.85 19.53 28.70
C GLY A 249 5.50 21.01 28.78
N ILE A 250 6.37 21.83 28.21
CA ILE A 250 6.13 23.27 28.06
C ILE A 250 5.54 23.54 26.67
N PRO A 251 4.43 24.31 26.55
CA PRO A 251 3.86 24.69 25.27
C PRO A 251 4.90 25.29 24.32
N GLY A 252 4.89 24.87 23.05
CA GLY A 252 5.81 25.33 22.02
C GLY A 252 7.22 24.74 22.11
N ARG A 253 7.46 23.77 23.01
CA ARG A 253 8.77 23.13 23.21
C ARG A 253 8.65 21.61 23.07
N VAL A 254 9.74 20.97 22.64
CA VAL A 254 9.85 19.51 22.63
C VAL A 254 10.54 19.08 23.92
N HIS A 255 9.82 18.34 24.75
CA HIS A 255 10.27 17.82 26.04
C HIS A 255 10.71 16.37 25.89
N ILE A 256 11.93 16.06 26.33
CA ILE A 256 12.54 14.73 26.16
C ILE A 256 13.02 14.16 27.50
N SER A 257 13.02 12.84 27.62
CA SER A 257 13.63 12.13 28.75
C SER A 257 15.15 11.96 28.57
N GLN A 258 15.85 11.64 29.65
CA GLN A 258 17.26 11.22 29.61
C GLN A 258 17.51 10.10 28.59
N SER A 259 16.66 9.06 28.56
CA SER A 259 16.79 7.96 27.60
C SER A 259 16.74 8.41 26.13
N THR A 260 15.97 9.45 25.82
CA THR A 260 15.96 10.02 24.48
C THR A 260 17.24 10.80 24.21
N LEU A 261 17.72 11.59 25.19
CA LEU A 261 18.96 12.37 25.08
C LEU A 261 20.17 11.47 24.77
N ASP A 262 20.26 10.31 25.42
CA ASP A 262 21.33 9.32 25.19
C ASP A 262 21.36 8.83 23.73
N CYS A 263 20.20 8.80 23.06
CA CYS A 263 20.07 8.40 21.65
C CYS A 263 20.31 9.54 20.65
N LEU A 264 20.44 10.80 21.09
CA LEU A 264 20.63 11.96 20.20
C LEU A 264 22.07 12.19 19.77
N LYS A 265 23.05 11.51 20.38
CA LYS A 265 24.48 11.59 20.01
C LYS A 265 25.01 13.04 19.92
N GLY A 266 24.42 13.98 20.67
CA GLY A 266 24.81 15.40 20.68
C GLY A 266 24.38 16.23 19.46
N GLU A 267 23.39 15.78 18.69
CA GLU A 267 22.89 16.50 17.51
C GLU A 267 22.07 17.76 17.84
N PHE A 268 21.53 17.86 19.06
CA PHE A 268 20.71 18.98 19.51
C PHE A 268 21.23 19.59 20.81
N ASP A 269 21.13 20.91 20.92
CA ASP A 269 21.34 21.61 22.17
C ASP A 269 20.11 21.42 23.07
N VAL A 270 20.35 21.15 24.35
CA VAL A 270 19.30 20.88 25.33
C VAL A 270 19.48 21.72 26.59
N GLU A 271 18.38 22.05 27.23
CA GLU A 271 18.37 22.70 28.54
C GLU A 271 17.63 21.82 29.57
N PRO A 272 17.88 21.99 30.88
CA PRO A 272 17.14 21.30 31.92
C PRO A 272 15.63 21.53 31.77
N GLY A 273 14.86 20.44 31.78
CA GLY A 273 13.42 20.50 31.58
C GLY A 273 12.62 20.68 32.86
N ASP A 274 13.15 20.27 34.02
CA ASP A 274 12.46 20.28 35.32
C ASP A 274 11.06 19.64 35.28
N GLY A 275 10.88 18.57 34.49
CA GLY A 275 9.61 17.90 34.27
C GLY A 275 8.93 17.40 35.55
N GLY A 276 9.71 16.98 36.56
CA GLY A 276 9.18 16.55 37.86
C GLY A 276 8.36 17.62 38.57
N SER A 277 8.71 18.90 38.41
CA SER A 277 7.95 20.01 39.00
C SER A 277 6.53 20.18 38.43
N ARG A 278 6.28 19.65 37.22
CA ARG A 278 5.02 19.78 36.49
C ARG A 278 4.26 18.46 36.36
N CYS A 279 4.92 17.34 36.64
CA CYS A 279 4.32 16.01 36.59
C CYS A 279 4.84 15.13 37.73
N GLU A 280 3.97 14.86 38.71
CA GLU A 280 4.26 14.03 39.88
C GLU A 280 4.82 12.65 39.50
N TYR A 281 4.30 12.03 38.44
CA TYR A 281 4.80 10.73 37.97
C TYR A 281 6.27 10.76 37.54
N LEU A 282 6.73 11.86 36.92
CA LEU A 282 8.13 11.99 36.51
C LEU A 282 9.04 12.20 37.73
N ASP A 283 8.55 12.91 38.74
CA ASP A 283 9.26 13.15 40.00
C ASP A 283 9.38 11.87 40.84
N GLU A 284 8.28 11.15 41.04
CA GLU A 284 8.24 9.87 41.76
C GLU A 284 9.15 8.81 41.14
N LYS A 285 9.29 8.83 39.81
CA LYS A 285 10.15 7.91 39.07
C LYS A 285 11.59 8.40 38.94
N GLY A 286 11.91 9.61 39.39
CA GLY A 286 13.24 10.21 39.29
C GLY A 286 13.73 10.33 37.86
N ILE A 287 12.83 10.61 36.91
CA ILE A 287 13.17 10.70 35.49
C ILE A 287 13.76 12.08 35.21
N GLU A 288 15.04 12.12 34.86
CA GLU A 288 15.69 13.34 34.38
C GLU A 288 15.14 13.73 32.99
N THR A 289 14.89 15.02 32.79
CA THR A 289 14.23 15.52 31.60
C THR A 289 14.84 16.82 31.07
N TYR A 290 14.69 17.04 29.76
CA TYR A 290 15.33 18.13 29.03
C TYR A 290 14.39 18.74 28.00
N LEU A 291 14.57 20.02 27.71
CA LEU A 291 13.87 20.69 26.62
C LEU A 291 14.84 20.92 25.47
N ILE A 292 14.40 20.65 24.25
CA ILE A 292 15.18 20.96 23.05
C ILE A 292 15.21 22.48 22.87
N VAL A 293 16.41 23.02 22.72
CA VAL A 293 16.62 24.41 22.34
C VAL A 293 16.43 24.47 20.83
N ALA A 294 15.46 25.26 20.37
CA ALA A 294 15.16 25.45 18.96
C ALA A 294 16.25 26.32 18.30
N SER A 295 17.49 25.83 18.25
CA SER A 295 18.52 26.39 17.36
C SER A 295 18.10 26.08 15.93
N LYS A 296 18.10 27.08 15.03
CA LYS A 296 18.01 26.82 13.58
C LYS A 296 19.02 25.71 13.26
N PRO A 297 18.64 24.63 12.58
CA PRO A 297 19.55 23.51 12.37
C PRO A 297 20.63 23.94 11.37
N GLU A 298 21.73 24.50 11.86
CA GLU A 298 23.02 24.15 11.28
C GLU A 298 23.28 22.71 11.72
N VAL A 299 22.79 21.77 10.90
CA VAL A 299 23.18 20.37 11.02
C VAL A 299 24.71 20.35 11.00
N LYS A 300 25.33 20.14 12.17
CA LYS A 300 26.77 19.88 12.26
C LYS A 300 27.01 18.66 11.40
N LYS A 301 27.69 18.85 10.26
CA LYS A 301 27.99 17.79 9.29
C LYS A 301 28.93 16.77 9.93
N THR A 302 28.35 15.78 10.59
CA THR A 302 29.00 14.51 10.93
C THR A 302 28.11 13.36 10.49
N ALA A 303 27.69 13.41 9.23
CA ALA A 303 27.17 12.27 8.50
C ALA A 303 27.61 12.39 7.03
N THR A 304 28.91 12.24 6.80
CA THR A 304 29.40 11.85 5.48
C THR A 304 29.82 10.40 5.60
N GLN A 305 29.26 9.55 4.74
CA GLN A 305 29.50 8.11 4.58
C GLN A 305 28.57 7.18 5.40
N HIS A 306 27.30 7.13 5.03
CA HIS A 306 26.68 5.86 4.65
C HIS A 306 25.49 6.11 3.69
N GLY A 307 25.75 5.94 2.39
CA GLY A 307 24.79 5.35 1.45
C GLY A 307 23.54 6.11 1.02
N LEU A 308 23.61 7.37 0.57
CA LEU A 308 22.59 7.94 -0.31
C LEU A 308 23.25 8.73 -1.45
N GLY A 309 23.40 8.08 -2.60
CA GLY A 309 24.01 8.68 -3.79
C GLY A 309 24.16 7.70 -4.94
N GLY A 310 23.05 7.14 -5.42
CA GLY A 310 22.99 6.45 -6.71
C GLY A 310 22.06 7.22 -7.65
N PRO A 311 22.48 7.65 -8.85
CA PRO A 311 21.60 8.34 -9.76
C PRO A 311 20.55 7.38 -10.32
N VAL A 312 19.30 7.84 -10.34
CA VAL A 312 18.16 7.17 -10.97
C VAL A 312 18.40 7.12 -12.48
N SER A 313 18.73 5.94 -13.01
CA SER A 313 18.74 5.70 -14.46
C SER A 313 17.32 5.50 -14.96
N ALA A 314 16.86 6.40 -15.82
CA ALA A 314 15.60 6.31 -16.56
C ALA A 314 15.55 5.05 -17.46
N PRO A 315 14.36 4.48 -17.75
CA PRO A 315 14.26 3.30 -18.59
C PRO A 315 14.47 3.67 -20.06
N ALA A 316 15.49 3.08 -20.68
CA ALA A 316 15.76 3.23 -22.10
C ALA A 316 14.65 2.57 -22.95
N GLY A 317 14.13 3.34 -23.90
CA GLY A 317 13.13 2.93 -24.87
C GLY A 317 13.61 1.78 -25.76
N ARG A 318 12.68 0.85 -26.02
CA ARG A 318 12.86 -0.31 -26.88
C ARG A 318 12.57 0.08 -28.33
N ALA A 319 13.54 -0.13 -29.22
CA ALA A 319 13.37 -0.01 -30.68
C ALA A 319 14.22 -1.11 -31.38
N PRO A 320 13.98 -1.45 -32.65
CA PRO A 320 13.53 -2.78 -33.05
C PRO A 320 14.63 -3.66 -33.63
N HIS A 321 14.50 -4.99 -33.46
CA HIS A 321 15.35 -5.96 -34.13
C HIS A 321 14.97 -6.09 -35.61
N GLY A 322 15.92 -5.77 -36.49
CA GLY A 322 15.87 -6.04 -37.92
C GLY A 322 17.17 -6.64 -38.45
N LYS A 323 17.01 -7.80 -39.10
CA LYS A 323 17.80 -8.40 -40.20
C LYS A 323 19.12 -9.15 -39.92
N ALA A 324 19.01 -10.48 -40.12
CA ALA A 324 19.57 -11.28 -41.22
C ALA A 324 21.10 -11.39 -41.46
N GLY A 325 21.56 -12.65 -41.56
CA GLY A 325 22.79 -13.11 -42.22
C GLY A 325 23.05 -14.58 -41.86
N SER A 326 22.49 -15.57 -42.59
CA SER A 326 23.04 -16.25 -43.77
C SER A 326 24.30 -17.12 -43.53
N ARG A 327 24.06 -18.44 -43.51
CA ARG A 327 24.84 -19.60 -44.04
C ARG A 327 26.36 -19.49 -44.26
N SER A 328 27.08 -20.47 -43.70
CA SER A 328 27.99 -21.46 -44.35
C SER A 328 28.78 -22.12 -43.20
N ARG A 329 29.10 -23.41 -43.09
CA ARG A 329 29.14 -24.60 -43.94
C ARG A 329 28.79 -25.79 -43.05
#